data_AF-A0A0D0BN64-F1
#
_entry.id   AF-A0A0D0BN64-F1
#
_cell.length_a   1.000
_cell.length_b   1.000
_cell.length_c   1.000
_cell.angle_alpha   90.00
_cell.angle_beta   90.00
_cell.angle_gamma   90.00
#
_symmetry.space_group_name_H-M   'P 1'
#
loop_
_entity.id
_entity.type
_entity.pdbx_description
1 polymer ?
#
loop_
_entity_poly.entity_id
_entity_poly.type
_entity_poly.pdbx_seq_one_letter_code
_entity_poly.pdbx_strand_id
1 'polypeptide(L)'
;QNEFLREWKDYKELYLDILLQLEGPPEPRKCSHCLGGGTYRCPGCFGMPLFCTSCCGDIHRTHPFHRVEQWTGTHFQESSLRLVCFLISFPKSLCLIEDVPQEVANEEWESSQPVAWPPHLWVPDTPAYLVVVDTSSVHYCNLAWCNCPGSPDPHIQLLGAGIFPVSTACLSTVFTFKILDDFLCATVECGTAAMNYFSKLKRITSNVFPHLV
;
A
#
# COMPACT_ATOMS: atom_id res chain seq x y z
N GLN A 1 -37.60 -4.66 -12.86
CA GLN A 1 -36.17 -4.37 -12.58
C GLN A 1 -35.67 -4.86 -11.22
N ASN A 2 -36.52 -5.03 -10.18
CA ASN A 2 -36.12 -5.54 -8.85
C ASN A 2 -36.32 -7.06 -8.63
N GLU A 3 -36.60 -7.82 -9.69
CA GLU A 3 -36.94 -9.25 -9.56
C GLU A 3 -35.76 -10.08 -9.05
N PHE A 4 -34.54 -9.74 -9.50
CA PHE A 4 -33.30 -10.34 -9.02
C PHE A 4 -33.02 -10.09 -7.53
N LEU A 5 -33.49 -8.97 -6.96
CA LEU A 5 -33.28 -8.67 -5.53
C LEU A 5 -34.20 -9.49 -4.61
N ARG A 6 -35.29 -10.08 -5.15
CA ARG A 6 -36.22 -10.89 -4.34
C ARG A 6 -35.60 -12.20 -3.88
N GLU A 7 -34.73 -12.80 -4.68
CA GLU A 7 -34.01 -14.04 -4.35
C GLU A 7 -33.13 -13.88 -3.09
N TRP A 8 -32.48 -12.74 -2.94
CA TRP A 8 -31.57 -12.48 -1.80
C TRP A 8 -32.29 -12.19 -0.49
N LYS A 9 -33.62 -11.95 -0.54
CA LYS A 9 -34.40 -11.61 0.66
C LYS A 9 -34.40 -12.73 1.69
N ASP A 10 -34.40 -13.98 1.22
CA ASP A 10 -34.39 -15.16 2.10
C ASP A 10 -33.03 -15.37 2.76
N TYR A 11 -31.96 -14.82 2.19
CA TYR A 11 -30.60 -14.91 2.70
C TYR A 11 -30.12 -13.66 3.46
N LYS A 12 -30.96 -12.61 3.56
CA LYS A 12 -30.54 -11.30 4.06
C LYS A 12 -29.85 -11.33 5.42
N GLU A 13 -30.37 -12.12 6.37
CA GLU A 13 -29.81 -12.22 7.72
C GLU A 13 -28.47 -12.96 7.68
N LEU A 14 -28.41 -14.10 6.98
CA LEU A 14 -27.17 -14.86 6.80
C LEU A 14 -26.07 -14.01 6.16
N TYR A 15 -26.42 -13.19 5.17
CA TYR A 15 -25.46 -12.34 4.48
C TYR A 15 -24.99 -11.20 5.35
N LEU A 16 -25.89 -10.59 6.12
CA LEU A 16 -25.54 -9.57 7.10
C LEU A 16 -24.59 -10.15 8.17
N ASP A 17 -24.88 -11.34 8.69
CA ASP A 17 -24.02 -12.03 9.65
C ASP A 17 -22.62 -12.29 9.08
N ILE A 18 -22.53 -12.76 7.84
CA ILE A 18 -21.25 -12.97 7.16
C ILE A 18 -20.51 -11.64 6.98
N LEU A 19 -21.19 -10.58 6.49
CA LEU A 19 -20.57 -9.27 6.31
C LEU A 19 -20.03 -8.72 7.63
N LEU A 20 -20.80 -8.83 8.72
CA LEU A 20 -20.36 -8.40 10.06
C LEU A 20 -19.18 -9.24 10.57
N GLN A 21 -19.15 -10.55 10.29
CA GLN A 21 -18.01 -11.40 10.62
C GLN A 21 -16.76 -11.01 9.82
N LEU A 22 -16.92 -10.60 8.56
CA LEU A 22 -15.82 -10.14 7.70
C LEU A 22 -15.23 -8.81 8.18
N GLU A 23 -15.98 -7.98 8.90
CA GLU A 23 -15.46 -6.74 9.51
C GLU A 23 -14.49 -7.02 10.67
N GLY A 24 -14.65 -8.15 11.38
CA GLY A 24 -13.80 -8.57 12.49
C GLY A 24 -12.73 -9.61 12.11
N PRO A 25 -11.77 -9.91 13.01
CA PRO A 25 -10.82 -10.98 12.79
C PRO A 25 -11.51 -12.34 13.00
N PRO A 26 -11.06 -13.39 12.30
CA PRO A 26 -11.53 -14.74 12.59
C PRO A 26 -11.16 -15.16 14.02
N GLU A 27 -12.02 -15.97 14.64
CA GLU A 27 -11.72 -16.64 15.90
C GLU A 27 -11.43 -18.13 15.65
N PRO A 28 -10.25 -18.65 16.07
CA PRO A 28 -9.18 -17.96 16.78
C PRO A 28 -8.37 -17.02 15.88
N ARG A 29 -7.85 -15.93 16.47
CA ARG A 29 -7.05 -14.92 15.77
C ARG A 29 -5.66 -15.43 15.40
N LYS A 30 -5.59 -16.18 14.30
CA LYS A 30 -4.38 -16.90 13.88
C LYS A 30 -3.84 -16.38 12.55
N CYS A 31 -2.52 -16.36 12.44
CA CYS A 31 -1.85 -16.10 11.19
C CYS A 31 -2.11 -17.26 10.22
N SER A 32 -2.50 -16.94 8.99
CA SER A 32 -2.85 -17.90 7.93
C SER A 32 -1.67 -18.72 7.42
N HIS A 33 -0.43 -18.35 7.76
CA HIS A 33 0.78 -19.05 7.33
C HIS A 33 1.47 -19.83 8.45
N CYS A 34 1.74 -19.18 9.58
CA CYS A 34 2.50 -19.80 10.68
C CYS A 34 1.64 -20.26 11.87
N LEU A 35 0.32 -20.00 11.85
CA LEU A 35 -0.61 -20.30 12.95
C LEU A 35 -0.27 -19.60 14.29
N GLY A 36 0.65 -18.63 14.25
CA GLY A 36 0.92 -17.69 15.34
C GLY A 36 -0.20 -16.66 15.54
N GLY A 37 0.03 -15.64 16.35
CA GLY A 37 -0.94 -14.54 16.52
C GLY A 37 -1.08 -13.71 15.25
N GLY A 38 -2.30 -13.56 14.74
CA GLY A 38 -2.58 -12.69 13.60
C GLY A 38 -2.90 -11.27 14.05
N THR A 39 -2.28 -10.27 13.43
CA THR A 39 -2.43 -8.84 13.79
C THR A 39 -2.82 -8.00 12.58
N TYR A 40 -2.36 -8.37 11.39
CA TYR A 40 -2.59 -7.62 10.16
C TYR A 40 -3.54 -8.37 9.23
N ARG A 41 -4.55 -7.68 8.69
CA ARG A 41 -5.42 -8.16 7.62
C ARG A 41 -4.99 -7.50 6.31
N CYS A 42 -5.04 -8.23 5.20
CA CYS A 42 -4.84 -7.63 3.88
C CYS A 42 -6.10 -7.78 3.03
N PRO A 43 -6.87 -6.70 2.80
CA PRO A 43 -8.03 -6.72 1.90
C PRO A 43 -7.68 -6.99 0.43
N GLY A 44 -6.44 -6.72 0.01
CA GLY A 44 -5.96 -6.97 -1.35
C GLY A 44 -5.63 -8.44 -1.62
N CYS A 45 -5.36 -9.24 -0.58
CA CYS A 45 -5.14 -10.67 -0.72
C CYS A 45 -6.48 -11.42 -0.81
N PHE A 46 -6.52 -12.44 -1.66
CA PHE A 46 -7.71 -13.28 -1.79
C PHE A 46 -8.11 -13.89 -0.44
N GLY A 47 -9.38 -13.74 -0.08
CA GLY A 47 -9.93 -14.25 1.18
C GLY A 47 -9.64 -13.41 2.43
N MET A 48 -9.07 -12.21 2.27
CA MET A 48 -8.75 -11.28 3.37
C MET A 48 -8.01 -11.94 4.55
N PRO A 49 -6.89 -12.64 4.29
CA PRO A 49 -6.17 -13.42 5.29
C PRO A 49 -5.60 -12.53 6.40
N LEU A 50 -5.46 -13.15 7.57
CA LEU A 50 -4.80 -12.57 8.72
C LEU A 50 -3.35 -13.04 8.82
N PHE A 51 -2.43 -12.13 9.15
CA PHE A 51 -0.99 -12.36 9.21
C PHE A 51 -0.39 -11.84 10.52
N CYS A 52 0.64 -12.52 11.03
CA CYS A 52 1.57 -11.88 11.96
C CYS A 52 2.47 -10.88 11.20
N THR A 53 3.18 -10.02 11.93
CA THR A 53 4.08 -9.00 11.35
C THR A 53 5.06 -9.59 10.33
N SER A 54 5.78 -10.67 10.68
CA SER A 54 6.78 -11.28 9.80
C SER A 54 6.19 -11.88 8.53
N CYS A 55 5.16 -12.74 8.67
CA CYS A 55 4.49 -13.33 7.51
C CYS A 55 3.87 -12.26 6.61
N CYS A 56 3.32 -11.18 7.18
CA CYS A 56 2.80 -10.06 6.41
C CYS A 56 3.89 -9.45 5.53
N GLY A 57 5.08 -9.16 6.09
CA GLY A 57 6.21 -8.62 5.33
C GLY A 57 6.66 -9.57 4.21
N ASP A 58 6.77 -10.87 4.50
CA ASP A 58 7.26 -11.86 3.53
C ASP A 58 6.31 -12.10 2.36
N ILE A 59 4.99 -12.20 2.61
CA ILE A 59 3.98 -12.44 1.57
C ILE A 59 3.85 -11.24 0.63
N HIS A 60 3.99 -10.03 1.17
CA HIS A 60 3.83 -8.81 0.37
C HIS A 60 5.11 -8.40 -0.37
N ARG A 61 6.20 -9.19 -0.32
CA ARG A 61 7.43 -8.96 -1.12
C ARG A 61 7.17 -8.82 -2.60
N THR A 62 6.24 -9.61 -3.13
CA THR A 62 5.87 -9.57 -4.54
C THR A 62 4.60 -8.75 -4.79
N HIS A 63 3.96 -8.24 -3.75
CA HIS A 63 2.73 -7.43 -3.83
C HIS A 63 2.85 -6.20 -2.91
N PRO A 64 3.83 -5.31 -3.17
CA PRO A 64 4.24 -4.26 -2.24
C PRO A 64 3.21 -3.13 -2.08
N PHE A 65 2.21 -3.07 -2.97
CA PHE A 65 1.20 -2.01 -3.01
C PHE A 65 -0.15 -2.48 -2.45
N HIS A 66 -0.22 -3.68 -1.88
CA HIS A 66 -1.42 -4.04 -1.13
C HIS A 66 -1.56 -3.17 0.12
N ARG A 67 -2.78 -2.74 0.41
CA ARG A 67 -3.11 -2.10 1.67
C ARG A 67 -3.30 -3.16 2.75
N VAL A 68 -2.90 -2.82 3.97
CA VAL A 68 -3.06 -3.66 5.14
C VAL A 68 -3.75 -2.89 6.23
N GLU A 69 -4.44 -3.61 7.10
CA GLU A 69 -5.13 -3.05 8.26
C GLU A 69 -4.62 -3.76 9.50
N GLN A 70 -4.46 -3.00 10.58
CA GLN A 70 -3.99 -3.53 11.86
C GLN A 70 -5.17 -3.66 12.83
N TRP A 71 -5.23 -4.80 13.51
CA TRP A 71 -6.19 -4.99 14.60
C TRP A 71 -5.78 -4.16 15.83
N THR A 72 -6.64 -3.24 16.26
CA THR A 72 -6.41 -2.37 17.43
C THR A 72 -6.81 -3.00 18.76
N GLY A 73 -7.47 -4.16 18.72
CA GLY A 73 -8.15 -4.76 19.87
C GLY A 73 -9.68 -4.68 19.76
N THR A 74 -10.20 -3.68 19.05
CA THR A 74 -11.66 -3.47 18.87
C THR A 74 -12.10 -3.42 17.41
N HIS A 75 -11.25 -2.93 16.51
CA HIS A 75 -11.55 -2.82 15.08
C HIS A 75 -10.26 -2.90 14.25
N PHE A 76 -10.40 -3.10 12.95
CA PHE A 76 -9.31 -2.92 12.01
C PHE A 76 -9.15 -1.46 11.64
N GLN A 77 -7.92 -0.96 11.74
CA GLN A 77 -7.56 0.39 11.34
C GLN A 77 -6.61 0.34 10.15
N GLU A 78 -6.78 1.27 9.20
CA GLU A 78 -5.88 1.46 8.06
C GLU A 78 -4.41 1.54 8.52
N SER A 79 -3.55 0.74 7.90
CA SER A 79 -2.12 0.64 8.18
C SER A 79 -1.32 0.63 6.87
N SER A 80 0.01 0.53 6.94
CA SER A 80 0.87 0.48 5.76
C SER A 80 1.90 -0.63 5.87
N LEU A 81 2.26 -1.23 4.73
CA LEU A 81 3.29 -2.28 4.68
C LEU A 81 4.66 -1.79 5.17
N ARG A 82 4.93 -0.48 5.02
CA ARG A 82 6.13 0.17 5.58
C ARG A 82 6.27 -0.06 7.09
N LEU A 83 5.18 0.03 7.85
CA LEU A 83 5.19 -0.17 9.30
C LEU A 83 5.44 -1.64 9.71
N VAL A 84 5.38 -2.56 8.76
CA VAL A 84 5.56 -4.01 8.95
C VAL A 84 6.95 -4.48 8.46
N CYS A 85 7.90 -3.55 8.35
CA CYS A 85 9.28 -3.73 7.87
C CYS A 85 9.38 -4.14 6.39
N PHE A 86 8.59 -3.51 5.53
CA PHE A 86 8.65 -3.76 4.09
C PHE A 86 9.69 -2.87 3.38
N LEU A 87 10.67 -3.50 2.73
CA LEU A 87 11.58 -2.87 1.78
C LEU A 87 11.24 -3.38 0.38
N ILE A 88 10.96 -2.46 -0.57
CA ILE A 88 10.91 -2.84 -1.98
C ILE A 88 12.35 -3.14 -2.39
N SER A 89 12.63 -4.42 -2.65
CA SER A 89 13.88 -4.87 -3.23
C SER A 89 13.66 -5.16 -4.70
N PHE A 90 14.50 -4.58 -5.55
CA PHE A 90 14.51 -4.86 -6.97
C PHE A 90 15.03 -6.29 -7.23
N PRO A 91 14.42 -7.06 -8.14
CA PRO A 91 14.86 -8.42 -8.43
C PRO A 91 16.30 -8.41 -8.94
N LYS A 92 17.20 -9.02 -8.15
CA LYS A 92 18.57 -9.33 -8.53
C LYS A 92 18.61 -10.78 -8.99
N SER A 93 19.20 -11.04 -10.16
CA SER A 93 19.66 -12.39 -10.47
C SER A 93 20.89 -12.78 -9.64
N LEU A 94 21.67 -11.84 -9.08
CA LEU A 94 22.80 -12.13 -8.16
C LEU A 94 23.28 -10.87 -7.40
N CYS A 95 22.69 -10.48 -6.25
CA CYS A 95 23.56 -9.80 -5.27
C CYS A 95 23.16 -10.09 -3.82
N LEU A 96 24.18 -10.39 -3.02
CA LEU A 96 24.17 -10.46 -1.57
C LEU A 96 24.06 -9.02 -1.01
N ILE A 97 23.30 -8.88 0.06
CA ILE A 97 23.02 -7.60 0.73
C ILE A 97 24.19 -7.31 1.67
N GLU A 98 24.87 -6.18 1.48
CA GLU A 98 25.48 -5.45 2.59
C GLU A 98 24.78 -4.10 2.65
N ASP A 99 24.15 -3.83 3.79
CA ASP A 99 23.50 -2.56 4.08
C ASP A 99 24.57 -1.46 4.16
N VAL A 100 24.57 -0.55 3.17
CA VAL A 100 25.36 0.67 3.24
C VAL A 100 24.38 1.85 3.32
N PRO A 101 24.37 2.60 4.43
CA PRO A 101 23.60 3.83 4.53
C PRO A 101 24.22 4.88 3.61
N GLN A 102 23.42 5.54 2.78
CA GLN A 102 23.87 6.71 2.03
C GLN A 102 23.10 7.94 2.49
N GLU A 103 23.85 8.88 3.07
CA GLU A 103 23.42 10.25 3.34
C GLU A 103 23.27 11.00 2.02
N VAL A 104 22.10 11.61 1.82
CA VAL A 104 21.92 12.70 0.87
C VAL A 104 21.28 13.84 1.65
N ALA A 105 22.05 14.91 1.80
CA ALA A 105 21.58 16.14 2.41
C ALA A 105 20.53 16.78 1.48
N ASN A 106 19.33 16.99 2.00
CA ASN A 106 18.41 17.98 1.47
C ASN A 106 17.88 18.82 2.62
N GLU A 107 17.85 20.12 2.37
CA GLU A 107 17.64 21.18 3.34
C GLU A 107 16.31 21.06 4.07
N GLU A 108 16.45 21.27 5.38
CA GLU A 108 15.50 21.39 6.47
C GLU A 108 14.10 21.94 6.08
N TRP A 109 13.09 21.09 6.15
CA TRP A 109 11.72 21.53 6.42
C TRP A 109 11.20 20.75 7.62
N GLU A 110 11.17 21.39 8.79
CA GLU A 110 10.55 20.82 9.98
C GLU A 110 9.03 20.73 9.76
N SER A 111 8.55 19.55 9.34
CA SER A 111 7.12 19.28 9.36
C SER A 111 6.70 19.02 10.81
N SER A 112 6.10 20.01 11.44
CA SER A 112 5.46 19.85 12.75
C SER A 112 4.22 18.97 12.58
N GLN A 113 4.36 17.65 12.84
CA GLN A 113 3.27 16.67 12.70
C GLN A 113 2.33 16.78 13.93
N PRO A 114 1.02 17.07 13.76
CA PRO A 114 0.08 17.10 14.88
C PRO A 114 -0.37 15.67 15.28
N VAL A 115 -0.56 15.46 16.58
CA VAL A 115 -0.91 14.19 17.28
C VAL A 115 -2.18 13.48 16.74
N ALA A 116 -2.95 14.09 15.83
CA ALA A 116 -4.20 13.56 15.29
C ALA A 116 -4.06 12.77 13.97
N TRP A 117 -2.87 12.64 13.39
CA TRP A 117 -2.72 11.97 12.09
C TRP A 117 -2.68 10.43 12.23
N PRO A 118 -3.36 9.67 11.37
CA PRO A 118 -3.22 8.21 11.33
C PRO A 118 -1.78 7.79 11.03
N PRO A 119 -1.21 6.78 11.72
CA PRO A 119 0.19 6.37 11.51
C PRO A 119 0.56 5.99 10.08
N HIS A 120 -0.41 5.51 9.29
CA HIS A 120 -0.17 5.12 7.89
C HIS A 120 -0.03 6.32 6.93
N LEU A 121 -0.45 7.52 7.36
CA LEU A 121 -0.28 8.78 6.60
C LEU A 121 0.93 9.59 7.08
N TRP A 122 1.64 9.13 8.11
CA TRP A 122 2.83 9.82 8.60
C TRP A 122 3.93 9.79 7.53
N VAL A 123 4.35 11.00 7.17
CA VAL A 123 5.52 11.18 6.31
C VAL A 123 6.73 10.65 7.07
N PRO A 124 7.53 9.76 6.47
CA PRO A 124 8.78 9.29 7.05
C PRO A 124 9.74 10.43 7.41
N ASP A 125 10.26 10.44 8.65
CA ASP A 125 11.37 11.34 9.04
C ASP A 125 12.72 10.90 8.43
N THR A 126 12.78 9.70 7.85
CA THR A 126 13.98 9.17 7.22
C THR A 126 14.11 9.69 5.79
N PRO A 127 15.29 10.13 5.32
CA PRO A 127 15.46 10.76 4.01
C PRO A 127 15.28 9.82 2.80
N ALA A 128 15.14 8.51 3.00
CA ALA A 128 15.13 7.50 1.96
C ALA A 128 13.76 6.84 1.73
N TYR A 129 12.69 7.64 1.61
CA TYR A 129 11.38 7.15 1.21
C TYR A 129 10.98 7.62 -0.18
N LEU A 130 10.11 6.85 -0.84
CA LEU A 130 9.40 7.27 -2.04
C LEU A 130 7.90 7.29 -1.80
N VAL A 131 7.26 8.27 -2.42
CA VAL A 131 5.80 8.34 -2.56
C VAL A 131 5.44 7.57 -3.83
N VAL A 132 4.88 6.36 -3.66
CA VAL A 132 4.43 5.53 -4.77
C VAL A 132 2.93 5.68 -4.93
N VAL A 133 2.51 6.21 -6.07
CA VAL A 133 1.09 6.35 -6.40
C VAL A 133 0.66 5.12 -7.19
N ASP A 134 -0.27 4.33 -6.63
CA ASP A 134 -0.86 3.14 -7.25
C ASP A 134 -2.39 3.23 -7.25
N THR A 135 -3.05 2.41 -8.07
CA THR A 135 -4.52 2.24 -8.08
C THR A 135 -5.12 1.92 -6.71
N SER A 136 -4.34 1.27 -5.84
CA SER A 136 -4.73 0.85 -4.50
C SER A 136 -4.58 1.94 -3.44
N SER A 137 -3.62 2.86 -3.57
CA SER A 137 -3.29 3.90 -2.57
C SER A 137 -2.20 4.83 -3.08
N VAL A 138 -2.03 5.96 -2.38
CA VAL A 138 -0.73 6.61 -2.24
C VAL A 138 0.04 5.92 -1.12
N HIS A 139 1.24 5.41 -1.41
CA HIS A 139 2.05 4.63 -0.48
C HIS A 139 3.34 5.37 -0.14
N TYR A 140 3.72 5.34 1.14
CA TYR A 140 5.08 5.69 1.56
C TYR A 140 5.90 4.41 1.66
N CYS A 141 6.90 4.25 0.80
CA CYS A 141 7.71 3.05 0.72
C CYS A 141 9.18 3.34 0.99
N ASN A 142 9.83 2.45 1.74
CA ASN A 142 11.29 2.41 1.83
C ASN A 142 11.81 1.55 0.67
N LEU A 143 12.86 1.99 -0.02
CA LEU A 143 13.46 1.23 -1.10
C LEU A 143 14.92 0.91 -0.81
N ALA A 144 15.31 -0.30 -1.23
CA ALA A 144 16.70 -0.71 -1.25
C ALA A 144 17.20 -0.69 -2.70
N TRP A 145 18.07 0.27 -3.02
CA TRP A 145 18.69 0.36 -4.33
C TRP A 145 19.69 -0.78 -4.55
N CYS A 146 19.81 -1.23 -5.80
CA CYS A 146 20.91 -2.09 -6.21
C CYS A 146 22.16 -1.23 -6.42
N ASN A 147 23.20 -1.46 -5.61
CA ASN A 147 24.49 -0.78 -5.70
C ASN A 147 25.62 -1.69 -6.22
N CYS A 148 25.28 -2.77 -6.92
CA CYS A 148 26.27 -3.72 -7.44
C CYS A 148 27.08 -3.09 -8.58
N PRO A 149 28.37 -3.45 -8.80
CA PRO A 149 29.14 -2.91 -9.91
C PRO A 149 28.43 -3.11 -11.25
N GLY A 150 28.20 -2.03 -12.00
CA GLY A 150 27.44 -2.05 -13.26
C GLY A 150 25.92 -2.00 -13.10
N SER A 151 25.41 -1.73 -11.88
CA SER A 151 23.97 -1.50 -11.67
C SER A 151 23.49 -0.30 -12.48
N PRO A 152 22.31 -0.38 -13.12
CA PRO A 152 21.70 0.76 -13.79
C PRO A 152 21.44 1.92 -12.82
N ASP A 153 21.29 3.13 -13.35
CA ASP A 153 20.89 4.30 -12.56
C ASP A 153 19.55 4.06 -11.84
N PRO A 154 19.31 4.71 -10.68
CA PRO A 154 18.10 4.50 -9.86
C PRO A 154 16.77 4.60 -10.63
N HIS A 155 16.64 5.58 -11.53
CA HIS A 155 15.43 5.74 -12.34
C HIS A 155 15.20 4.59 -13.35
N ILE A 156 16.28 3.93 -13.81
CA ILE A 156 16.21 2.73 -14.65
C ILE A 156 15.84 1.51 -13.82
N GLN A 157 16.34 1.41 -12.57
CA GLN A 157 15.94 0.35 -11.64
C GLN A 157 14.43 0.40 -11.34
N LEU A 158 13.90 1.62 -11.10
CA LEU A 158 12.45 1.84 -10.95
C LEU A 158 11.67 1.40 -12.20
N LEU A 159 12.12 1.83 -13.37
CA LEU A 159 11.48 1.47 -14.64
C LEU A 159 11.44 -0.04 -14.85
N GLY A 160 12.55 -0.73 -14.54
CA GLY A 160 12.66 -2.19 -14.60
C GLY A 160 11.73 -2.93 -13.63
N ALA A 161 11.31 -2.28 -12.54
CA ALA A 161 10.30 -2.80 -11.61
C ALA A 161 8.86 -2.37 -11.94
N GLY A 162 8.63 -1.74 -13.10
CA GLY A 162 7.30 -1.28 -13.49
C GLY A 162 6.83 -0.02 -12.79
N ILE A 163 7.79 0.78 -12.29
CA ILE A 163 7.56 2.04 -11.59
C ILE A 163 8.12 3.18 -12.45
N PHE A 164 7.26 4.13 -12.80
CA PHE A 164 7.60 5.28 -13.61
C PHE A 164 7.86 6.52 -12.73
N PRO A 165 9.06 7.10 -12.74
CA PRO A 165 9.35 8.29 -11.95
C PRO A 165 8.75 9.55 -12.56
N VAL A 166 8.32 10.49 -11.70
CA VAL A 166 7.88 11.84 -12.14
C VAL A 166 9.02 12.60 -12.80
N SER A 167 10.24 12.44 -12.27
CA SER A 167 11.44 13.12 -12.71
C SER A 167 12.63 12.18 -12.61
N THR A 168 13.55 12.25 -13.57
CA THR A 168 14.81 11.49 -13.51
C THR A 168 15.84 12.11 -12.57
N ALA A 169 15.66 13.38 -12.17
CA ALA A 169 16.57 14.11 -11.29
C ALA A 169 16.16 14.04 -9.80
N CYS A 170 14.86 14.00 -9.52
CA CYS A 170 14.32 13.90 -8.16
C CYS A 170 13.29 12.78 -8.11
N LEU A 171 13.67 11.67 -7.47
CA LEU A 171 12.88 10.44 -7.48
C LEU A 171 11.81 10.39 -6.40
N SER A 172 11.53 11.48 -5.68
CA SER A 172 10.64 11.50 -4.50
C SER A 172 9.23 10.93 -4.74
N THR A 173 8.67 11.16 -5.93
CA THR A 173 7.33 10.68 -6.30
C THR A 173 7.39 9.86 -7.58
N VAL A 174 6.72 8.71 -7.57
CA VAL A 174 6.70 7.74 -8.66
C VAL A 174 5.30 7.15 -8.84
N PHE A 175 4.99 6.67 -10.03
CA PHE A 175 3.71 6.05 -10.39
C PHE A 175 3.92 4.60 -10.80
N THR A 176 3.01 3.70 -10.44
CA THR A 176 3.00 2.37 -11.07
C THR A 176 2.46 2.45 -12.49
N PHE A 177 2.87 1.56 -13.40
CA PHE A 177 2.24 1.52 -14.73
C PHE A 177 0.73 1.24 -14.64
N LYS A 178 0.32 0.46 -13.63
CA LYS A 178 -1.09 0.13 -13.39
C LYS A 178 -1.96 1.38 -13.21
N ILE A 179 -1.49 2.40 -12.48
CA ILE A 179 -2.27 3.62 -12.28
C ILE A 179 -2.31 4.51 -13.53
N LEU A 180 -1.25 4.48 -14.34
CA LEU A 180 -1.19 5.20 -15.60
C LEU A 180 -2.21 4.61 -16.59
N ASP A 181 -2.29 3.28 -16.68
CA ASP A 181 -3.29 2.59 -17.51
C ASP A 181 -4.73 2.84 -17.02
N ASP A 182 -4.99 2.73 -15.71
CA ASP A 182 -6.32 3.02 -15.13
C ASP A 182 -6.75 4.47 -15.39
N PHE A 183 -5.82 5.42 -15.30
CA PHE A 183 -6.10 6.83 -15.57
C PHE A 183 -6.41 7.09 -17.05
N LEU A 184 -5.71 6.43 -17.97
CA LEU A 184 -6.02 6.51 -19.40
C LEU A 184 -7.44 5.99 -19.68
N CYS A 185 -7.81 4.84 -19.13
CA CYS A 185 -9.17 4.31 -19.23
C CYS A 185 -10.21 5.28 -18.64
N ALA A 186 -9.97 5.84 -17.45
CA ALA A 186 -10.90 6.78 -16.81
C ALA A 186 -11.08 8.09 -17.60
N THR A 187 -10.04 8.51 -18.33
CA THR A 187 -10.08 9.68 -19.20
C THR A 187 -10.90 9.38 -20.46
N VAL A 188 -10.67 8.23 -21.09
CA VAL A 188 -11.35 7.82 -22.33
C VAL A 188 -12.83 7.49 -22.08
N GLU A 189 -13.11 6.64 -21.09
CA GLU A 189 -14.46 6.09 -20.87
C GLU A 189 -15.37 7.04 -20.10
N CYS A 190 -14.81 7.82 -19.17
CA CYS A 190 -15.59 8.62 -18.23
C CYS A 190 -15.32 10.13 -18.33
N GLY A 191 -14.41 10.58 -19.22
CA GLY A 191 -14.04 12.00 -19.31
C GLY A 191 -13.43 12.55 -18.01
N THR A 192 -12.81 11.69 -17.20
CA THR A 192 -12.37 12.06 -15.86
C THR A 192 -11.13 12.95 -15.93
N ALA A 193 -11.22 14.19 -15.45
CA ALA A 193 -10.06 15.06 -15.29
C ALA A 193 -9.08 14.52 -14.24
N ALA A 194 -7.78 14.76 -14.43
CA ALA A 194 -6.72 14.29 -13.54
C ALA A 194 -6.95 14.62 -12.05
N MET A 195 -7.44 15.84 -11.75
CA MET A 195 -7.73 16.25 -10.37
C MET A 195 -8.87 15.45 -9.72
N ASN A 196 -9.90 15.08 -10.48
CA ASN A 196 -11.00 14.26 -9.99
C ASN A 196 -10.54 12.82 -9.76
N TYR A 197 -9.71 12.30 -10.66
CA TYR A 197 -9.09 11.00 -10.53
C TYR A 197 -8.17 10.93 -9.30
N PHE A 198 -7.34 11.94 -9.08
CA PHE A 198 -6.51 12.02 -7.88
C PHE A 198 -7.37 12.19 -6.60
N SER A 199 -8.47 12.93 -6.66
CA SER A 199 -9.41 13.03 -5.53
C SER A 199 -10.07 11.68 -5.19
N LYS A 200 -10.37 10.84 -6.20
CA LYS A 200 -10.78 9.43 -6.01
C LYS A 200 -9.68 8.66 -5.28
N LEU A 201 -8.42 8.76 -5.72
CA LEU A 201 -7.29 8.08 -5.08
C LEU A 201 -7.09 8.49 -3.62
N LYS A 202 -7.27 9.76 -3.29
CA LYS A 202 -7.20 10.24 -1.90
C LYS A 202 -8.22 9.56 -1.00
N ARG A 203 -9.46 9.39 -1.49
CA ARG A 203 -10.53 8.66 -0.78
C ARG A 203 -10.28 7.16 -0.70
N ILE A 204 -9.66 6.58 -1.72
CA ILE A 204 -9.23 5.17 -1.67
C ILE A 204 -8.14 5.01 -0.61
N THR A 205 -7.17 5.93 -0.54
CA THR A 205 -6.03 5.89 0.38
C THR A 205 -6.47 6.02 1.84
N SER A 206 -7.31 7.00 2.14
CA SER A 206 -8.03 7.10 3.40
C SER A 206 -9.39 7.73 3.18
N ASN A 207 -10.45 6.96 3.42
CA ASN A 207 -11.80 7.47 3.24
C ASN A 207 -12.19 8.44 4.39
N VAL A 208 -11.60 8.25 5.57
CA VAL A 208 -11.87 9.06 6.76
C VAL A 208 -11.13 10.40 6.69
N PHE A 209 -9.87 10.40 6.22
CA PHE A 209 -9.04 11.60 6.17
C PHE A 209 -8.46 11.88 4.77
N PRO A 210 -9.28 12.01 3.71
CA PRO A 210 -8.81 12.16 2.34
C PRO A 210 -8.06 13.48 2.07
N HIS A 211 -8.16 14.45 2.96
CA HIS A 211 -7.46 15.73 2.85
C HIS A 211 -6.03 15.69 3.41
N LEU A 212 -5.67 14.61 4.11
CA LEU A 212 -4.33 14.37 4.65
C LEU A 212 -3.46 13.52 3.71
N VAL A 213 -4.00 13.16 2.54
CA VAL A 213 -3.33 12.39 1.48
C VAL A 213 -2.77 13.32 0.42
#